data_AF-A0A974C3M7-F1
#
_entry.id   AF-A0A974C3M7-F1
#
_cell.length_a   1.000
_cell.length_b   1.000
_cell.length_c   1.000
_cell.angle_alpha   90.00
_cell.angle_beta   90.00
_cell.angle_gamma   90.00
#
_symmetry.space_group_name_H-M   'P 1'
#
loop_
_entity.id
_entity.type
_entity.pdbx_description
1 polymer ?
#
loop_
_entity_poly.entity_id
_entity_poly.type
_entity_poly.pdbx_seq_one_letter_code
_entity_poly.pdbx_strand_id
1 'polypeptide(L)'
;MTADLHSVNFLDVQVIRTHEGFLTRMFSKPTDRNQLLKFDSFHPPAVKKSIPISQFTRVCRITNDPTWVEHDLTTMRNKLVHRGYPPDALDTTSAKARLIAGSTRQRVDNRDKRLTFVGQYHSRSEKFRQILCRHWHLLKDAYPTVTEFKQPPMMSFKKGSTIGRRSYNIRGHYSCDTNYVVYMLVCPCNLIYIGETIQKIRDRFSQHRSTVNTKNSILPVSKHCLEKGHSADDLKFRVIQHVPQPRRGGDRIMLLKRTEVQWIHRLKSLSPNGLNRDFDLYLFI
;
A
#
# COMPACT_ATOMS: atom_id res chain seq x y z
N MET A 1 -16.29 -37.30 -19.16
CA MET A 1 -16.40 -36.76 -17.78
C MET A 1 -17.79 -37.10 -17.29
N THR A 2 -17.91 -38.14 -16.46
CA THR A 2 -19.17 -38.49 -15.80
C THR A 2 -19.43 -37.45 -14.72
N ALA A 3 -20.27 -36.46 -15.02
CA ALA A 3 -20.79 -35.58 -13.99
C ALA A 3 -21.64 -36.46 -13.05
N ASP A 4 -21.26 -36.54 -11.78
CA ASP A 4 -22.09 -37.15 -10.76
C ASP A 4 -23.39 -36.33 -10.67
N LEU A 5 -24.52 -36.96 -11.03
CA LEU A 5 -25.85 -36.34 -10.98
C LEU A 5 -26.33 -36.09 -9.53
N HIS A 6 -25.61 -36.62 -8.54
CA HIS A 6 -25.95 -36.53 -7.13
C HIS A 6 -25.24 -35.37 -6.40
N SER A 7 -24.02 -35.01 -6.81
CA SER A 7 -23.26 -33.95 -6.15
C SER A 7 -22.38 -33.13 -7.09
N VAL A 8 -22.24 -31.83 -6.81
CA VAL A 8 -21.35 -30.92 -7.56
C VAL A 8 -20.55 -30.03 -6.61
N ASN A 9 -19.26 -29.88 -6.90
CA ASN A 9 -18.38 -28.97 -6.18
C ASN A 9 -18.29 -27.64 -6.95
N PHE A 10 -18.66 -26.53 -6.31
CA PHE A 10 -18.55 -25.19 -6.86
C PHE A 10 -17.85 -24.26 -5.86
N LEU A 11 -16.68 -23.73 -6.26
CA LEU A 11 -15.81 -22.93 -5.40
C LEU A 11 -15.49 -23.65 -4.08
N ASP A 12 -16.09 -23.19 -3.00
CA ASP A 12 -15.95 -23.62 -1.61
C ASP A 12 -17.19 -24.31 -1.06
N VAL A 13 -18.13 -24.67 -1.93
CA VAL A 13 -19.38 -25.33 -1.58
C VAL A 13 -19.50 -26.63 -2.34
N GLN A 14 -19.82 -27.71 -1.64
CA GLN A 14 -20.35 -28.93 -2.22
C GLN A 14 -21.87 -28.87 -2.12
N VAL A 15 -22.55 -29.00 -3.26
CA VAL A 15 -24.01 -29.07 -3.35
C VAL A 15 -24.39 -30.53 -3.60
N ILE A 16 -25.25 -31.08 -2.76
CA ILE A 16 -25.70 -32.46 -2.81
C ILE A 16 -27.21 -32.44 -3.04
N ARG A 17 -27.66 -33.11 -4.10
CA ARG A 17 -29.09 -33.20 -4.43
C ARG A 17 -29.74 -34.28 -3.58
N THR A 18 -30.80 -33.91 -2.85
CA THR A 18 -31.64 -34.86 -2.10
C THR A 18 -33.03 -34.93 -2.74
N HIS A 19 -33.89 -35.81 -2.23
CA HIS A 19 -35.29 -35.88 -2.66
C HIS A 19 -36.11 -34.64 -2.25
N GLU A 20 -35.71 -33.97 -1.17
CA GLU A 20 -36.43 -32.83 -0.57
C GLU A 20 -35.78 -31.46 -0.88
N GLY A 21 -34.67 -31.43 -1.63
CA GLY A 21 -34.00 -30.19 -2.02
C GLY A 21 -32.49 -30.35 -2.19
N PHE A 22 -31.74 -29.44 -1.58
CA PHE A 22 -30.28 -29.41 -1.66
C PHE A 22 -29.65 -29.31 -0.27
N LEU A 23 -28.70 -30.19 -0.01
CA LEU A 23 -27.76 -30.03 1.09
C LEU A 23 -26.52 -29.30 0.58
N THR A 24 -25.98 -28.43 1.41
CA THR A 24 -24.76 -27.69 1.13
C THR A 24 -23.76 -27.92 2.24
N ARG A 25 -22.49 -28.05 1.86
CA ARG A 25 -21.38 -28.30 2.78
C ARG A 25 -20.14 -27.53 2.36
N MET A 26 -19.33 -27.09 3.32
CA MET A 26 -18.06 -26.46 3.01
C MET A 26 -17.12 -27.45 2.30
N PHE A 27 -16.65 -27.08 1.12
CA PHE A 27 -15.73 -27.87 0.31
C PHE A 27 -14.33 -27.25 0.29
N SER A 28 -13.30 -28.10 0.31
CA SER A 28 -11.92 -27.72 0.06
C SER A 28 -11.33 -28.66 -0.98
N LYS A 29 -10.68 -28.10 -2.01
CA LYS A 29 -10.03 -28.91 -3.04
C LYS A 29 -8.94 -29.79 -2.42
N PRO A 30 -8.71 -31.01 -2.91
CA PRO A 30 -7.61 -31.87 -2.43
C PRO A 30 -6.23 -31.21 -2.49
N THR A 31 -6.05 -30.25 -3.39
CA THR A 31 -4.81 -29.47 -3.56
C THR A 31 -4.71 -28.24 -2.64
N ASP A 32 -5.68 -28.00 -1.75
CA ASP A 32 -5.66 -26.88 -0.81
C ASP A 32 -4.56 -27.07 0.24
N ARG A 33 -3.57 -26.17 0.22
CA ARG A 33 -2.44 -26.17 1.17
C ARG A 33 -2.72 -25.36 2.44
N ASN A 34 -3.98 -25.11 2.77
CA ASN A 34 -4.43 -24.25 3.85
C ASN A 34 -3.80 -22.86 3.75
N GLN A 35 -4.27 -22.03 2.81
CA GLN A 35 -3.68 -20.71 2.54
C GLN A 35 -4.07 -19.59 3.53
N LEU A 36 -4.69 -19.93 4.67
CA LEU A 36 -5.04 -18.97 5.71
C LEU A 36 -3.79 -18.21 6.19
N LEU A 37 -3.95 -16.95 6.60
CA LEU A 37 -2.81 -16.17 7.07
C LEU A 37 -2.22 -16.77 8.35
N LYS A 38 -0.89 -16.81 8.50
CA LYS A 38 -0.28 -17.26 9.78
C LYS A 38 -0.47 -16.22 10.88
N PHE A 39 -0.69 -16.68 12.12
CA PHE A 39 -0.93 -15.80 13.26
C PHE A 39 0.30 -14.98 13.67
N ASP A 40 1.51 -15.52 13.48
CA ASP A 40 2.79 -14.86 13.72
C ASP A 40 3.20 -13.88 12.61
N SER A 41 2.47 -13.85 11.49
CA SER A 41 2.82 -13.01 10.34
C SER A 41 2.77 -11.51 10.67
N PHE A 42 3.55 -10.73 9.92
CA PHE A 42 3.67 -9.28 10.07
C PHE A 42 2.50 -8.52 9.40
N HIS A 43 1.30 -8.74 9.95
CA HIS A 43 0.06 -8.07 9.53
C HIS A 43 -0.58 -7.36 10.72
N PRO A 44 -1.39 -6.31 10.48
CA PRO A 44 -2.15 -5.67 11.53
C PRO A 44 -2.94 -6.69 12.38
N PRO A 45 -2.90 -6.60 13.73
CA PRO A 45 -3.57 -7.59 14.59
C PRO A 45 -5.06 -7.75 14.30
N ALA A 46 -5.74 -6.66 13.94
CA ALA A 46 -7.16 -6.67 13.57
C ALA A 46 -7.45 -7.58 12.36
N VAL A 47 -6.56 -7.61 11.36
CA VAL A 47 -6.69 -8.48 10.18
C VAL A 47 -6.52 -9.94 10.57
N LYS A 48 -5.54 -10.25 11.42
CA LYS A 48 -5.33 -11.62 11.89
C LYS A 48 -6.53 -12.10 12.70
N LYS A 49 -7.01 -11.28 13.65
CA LYS A 49 -8.15 -11.58 14.52
C LYS A 49 -9.50 -11.69 13.78
N SER A 50 -9.67 -11.05 12.63
CA SER A 50 -10.91 -11.14 11.85
C SER A 50 -11.03 -12.43 11.02
N ILE A 51 -9.91 -13.13 10.78
CA ILE A 51 -9.90 -14.34 9.95
C ILE A 51 -10.73 -15.47 10.61
N PRO A 52 -10.52 -15.86 11.88
CA PRO A 52 -11.30 -16.93 12.51
C PRO A 52 -12.81 -16.67 12.46
N ILE A 53 -13.25 -15.46 12.84
CA ILE A 53 -14.68 -15.12 12.83
C ILE A 53 -15.26 -15.23 11.42
N SER A 54 -14.53 -14.77 10.40
CA SER A 54 -14.97 -14.85 9.01
C SER A 54 -15.09 -16.29 8.51
N GLN A 55 -14.14 -17.16 8.85
CA GLN A 55 -14.13 -18.55 8.38
C GLN A 55 -15.18 -19.39 9.10
N PHE A 56 -15.35 -19.24 10.42
CA PHE A 56 -16.42 -19.92 11.14
C PHE A 56 -17.80 -19.44 10.69
N THR A 57 -17.99 -18.12 10.48
CA THR A 57 -19.27 -17.59 9.96
C THR A 57 -19.58 -18.17 8.59
N ARG A 58 -18.55 -18.37 7.76
CA ARG A 58 -18.69 -19.01 6.45
C ARG A 58 -19.09 -20.48 6.56
N VAL A 59 -18.47 -21.26 7.45
CA VAL A 59 -18.88 -22.66 7.71
C VAL A 59 -20.36 -22.70 8.08
N CYS A 60 -20.80 -21.90 9.06
CA CYS A 60 -22.19 -21.87 9.53
C CYS A 60 -23.20 -21.38 8.48
N ARG A 61 -22.77 -20.64 7.45
CA ARG A 61 -23.64 -20.18 6.36
C ARG A 61 -23.72 -21.15 5.19
N ILE A 62 -22.65 -21.92 4.97
CA ILE A 62 -22.57 -22.87 3.86
C ILE A 62 -23.12 -24.23 4.26
N THR A 63 -22.75 -24.74 5.43
CA THR A 63 -23.18 -26.06 5.88
C THR A 63 -24.60 -25.97 6.45
N ASN A 64 -25.58 -26.54 5.75
CA ASN A 64 -27.00 -26.46 6.13
C ASN A 64 -27.53 -27.70 6.87
N ASP A 65 -26.76 -28.78 6.94
CA ASP A 65 -27.07 -29.96 7.74
C ASP A 65 -26.49 -29.84 9.16
N PRO A 66 -27.32 -29.81 10.23
CA PRO A 66 -26.86 -29.72 11.61
C PRO A 66 -25.86 -30.82 12.01
N THR A 67 -25.96 -32.02 11.43
CA THR A 67 -25.08 -33.14 11.74
C THR A 67 -23.65 -32.91 11.26
N TRP A 68 -23.46 -32.10 10.21
CA TRP A 68 -22.14 -31.81 9.61
C TRP A 68 -21.49 -30.54 10.15
N VAL A 69 -22.29 -29.60 10.67
CA VAL A 69 -21.78 -28.30 11.14
C VAL A 69 -20.68 -28.46 12.19
N GLU A 70 -20.85 -29.33 13.18
CA GLU A 70 -19.83 -29.55 14.23
C GLU A 70 -18.52 -30.10 13.65
N HIS A 71 -18.62 -31.07 12.74
CA HIS A 71 -17.47 -31.65 12.08
C HIS A 71 -16.72 -30.60 11.23
N ASP A 72 -17.44 -29.78 10.47
CA ASP A 72 -16.84 -28.77 9.59
C ASP A 72 -16.22 -27.62 10.40
N LEU A 73 -16.84 -27.23 11.51
CA LEU A 73 -16.26 -26.26 12.46
C LEU A 73 -15.00 -26.79 13.10
N THR A 74 -14.98 -28.07 13.48
CA THR A 74 -13.78 -28.74 14.00
C THR A 74 -12.67 -28.78 12.95
N THR A 75 -13.02 -29.11 11.70
CA THR A 75 -12.08 -29.11 10.58
C THR A 75 -11.47 -27.71 10.36
N MET A 76 -12.30 -26.66 10.37
CA MET A 76 -11.83 -25.28 10.24
C MET A 76 -10.98 -24.83 11.43
N ARG A 77 -11.35 -25.22 12.66
CA ARG A 77 -10.56 -24.98 13.87
C ARG A 77 -9.16 -25.57 13.71
N ASN A 78 -9.06 -26.83 13.28
CA ASN A 78 -7.77 -27.49 13.06
C ASN A 78 -6.92 -26.77 12.01
N LYS A 79 -7.53 -26.29 10.92
CA LYS A 79 -6.83 -25.44 9.92
C LYS A 79 -6.28 -24.16 10.54
N LEU A 80 -7.02 -23.50 11.43
CA LEU A 80 -6.58 -22.27 12.11
C LEU A 80 -5.48 -22.55 13.15
N VAL A 81 -5.63 -23.60 13.97
CA VAL A 81 -4.61 -24.02 14.94
C VAL A 81 -3.30 -24.33 14.23
N HIS A 82 -3.34 -25.05 13.11
CA HIS A 82 -2.15 -25.32 12.29
C HIS A 82 -1.46 -24.05 11.75
N ARG A 83 -2.17 -22.92 11.67
CA ARG A 83 -1.62 -21.61 11.27
C ARG A 83 -1.21 -20.75 12.47
N GLY A 84 -1.17 -21.32 13.67
CA GLY A 84 -0.69 -20.71 14.90
C GLY A 84 -1.73 -19.86 15.63
N TYR A 85 -3.02 -19.98 15.29
CA TYR A 85 -4.05 -19.26 16.03
C TYR A 85 -4.27 -19.87 17.42
N PRO A 86 -4.35 -19.05 18.49
CA PRO A 86 -4.53 -19.54 19.86
C PRO A 86 -5.84 -20.35 20.02
N PRO A 87 -5.79 -21.63 20.41
CA PRO A 87 -6.97 -22.49 20.52
C PRO A 87 -8.08 -21.91 21.41
N ASP A 88 -7.72 -21.33 22.55
CA ASP A 88 -8.66 -20.76 23.53
C ASP A 88 -9.50 -19.60 22.95
N ALA A 89 -8.90 -18.82 22.04
CA ALA A 89 -9.59 -17.72 21.39
C ALA A 89 -10.57 -18.19 20.31
N LEU A 90 -10.37 -19.40 19.77
CA LEU A 90 -11.17 -19.93 18.67
C LEU A 90 -12.56 -20.40 19.14
N ASP A 91 -12.70 -20.93 20.35
CA ASP A 91 -13.98 -21.41 20.88
C ASP A 91 -14.98 -20.26 21.05
N THR A 92 -14.55 -19.20 21.74
CA THR A 92 -15.33 -17.96 21.87
C THR A 92 -15.67 -17.36 20.51
N THR A 93 -14.76 -17.44 19.54
CA THR A 93 -14.99 -16.91 18.20
C THR A 93 -15.98 -17.77 17.40
N SER A 94 -15.94 -19.09 17.56
CA SER A 94 -16.88 -20.02 16.93
C SER A 94 -18.30 -19.80 17.46
N ALA A 95 -18.47 -19.67 18.78
CA ALA A 95 -19.75 -19.32 19.39
C ALA A 95 -20.32 -18.01 18.83
N LYS A 96 -19.46 -16.97 18.75
CA LYS A 96 -19.84 -15.68 18.14
C LYS A 96 -20.22 -15.81 16.67
N ALA A 97 -19.53 -16.66 15.90
CA ALA A 97 -19.81 -16.86 14.49
C ALA A 97 -21.19 -17.47 14.24
N ARG A 98 -21.65 -18.41 15.09
CA ARG A 98 -22.99 -19.01 14.99
C ARG A 98 -24.10 -17.96 15.10
N LEU A 99 -23.96 -17.04 16.06
CA LEU A 99 -24.90 -15.92 16.23
C LEU A 99 -24.92 -14.99 15.01
N ILE A 100 -23.75 -14.72 14.40
CA ILE A 100 -23.63 -13.87 13.21
C ILE A 100 -24.15 -14.57 11.94
N ALA A 101 -24.04 -15.89 11.86
CA ALA A 101 -24.51 -16.65 10.71
C ALA A 101 -26.03 -16.62 10.57
N GLY A 102 -26.75 -16.72 11.69
CA GLY A 102 -28.22 -16.67 11.74
C GLY A 102 -28.83 -15.27 11.65
N SER A 103 -28.01 -14.20 11.63
CA SER A 103 -28.53 -12.83 11.51
C SER A 103 -28.50 -12.33 10.07
N THR A 104 -29.64 -11.80 9.60
CA THR A 104 -29.74 -11.10 8.33
C THR A 104 -28.98 -9.78 8.45
N ARG A 105 -27.92 -9.62 7.66
CA ARG A 105 -27.09 -8.41 7.70
C ARG A 105 -27.88 -7.23 7.13
N GLN A 106 -28.46 -6.41 8.01
CA GLN A 106 -29.00 -5.12 7.60
C GLN A 106 -27.85 -4.25 7.08
N ARG A 107 -27.98 -3.76 5.84
CA ARG A 107 -27.06 -2.74 5.30
C ARG A 107 -27.35 -1.44 6.05
N VAL A 108 -26.61 -1.20 7.12
CA VAL A 108 -26.56 0.12 7.73
C VAL A 108 -25.76 1.01 6.79
N ASP A 109 -26.42 2.00 6.18
CA ASP A 109 -25.79 3.00 5.31
C ASP A 109 -24.99 3.97 6.19
N ASN A 110 -23.80 3.54 6.60
CA ASN A 110 -22.92 4.36 7.41
C ASN A 110 -22.14 5.33 6.51
N ARG A 111 -22.81 6.38 6.04
CA ARG A 111 -22.19 7.49 5.29
C ARG A 111 -21.37 8.43 6.18
N ASP A 112 -21.07 8.05 7.43
CA ASP A 112 -20.16 8.84 8.26
C ASP A 112 -18.78 8.80 7.60
N LYS A 113 -18.45 9.87 6.86
CA LYS A 113 -17.24 10.03 6.04
C LYS A 113 -16.04 10.30 6.95
N ARG A 114 -15.77 9.37 7.86
CA ARG A 114 -14.63 9.44 8.74
C ARG A 114 -13.35 9.41 7.90
N LEU A 115 -12.48 10.39 8.12
CA LEU A 115 -11.22 10.51 7.41
C LEU A 115 -10.41 9.21 7.53
N THR A 116 -9.82 8.74 6.43
CA THR A 116 -8.97 7.55 6.45
C THR A 116 -7.51 7.95 6.29
N PHE A 117 -6.69 7.61 7.28
CA PHE A 117 -5.24 7.73 7.19
C PHE A 117 -4.65 6.45 6.59
N VAL A 118 -4.05 6.54 5.40
CA VAL A 118 -3.50 5.39 4.67
C VAL A 118 -1.97 5.32 4.81
N GLY A 119 -1.48 4.47 5.70
CA GLY A 119 -0.06 4.24 5.96
C GLY A 119 0.45 2.88 5.49
N GLN A 120 1.74 2.58 5.72
CA GLN A 120 2.26 1.21 5.67
C GLN A 120 2.33 0.64 7.09
N TYR A 121 2.00 -0.64 7.27
CA TYR A 121 2.09 -1.28 8.58
C TYR A 121 3.57 -1.55 8.95
N HIS A 122 3.97 -1.15 10.14
CA HIS A 122 5.30 -1.35 10.71
C HIS A 122 5.24 -1.51 12.24
N SER A 123 6.36 -1.88 12.88
CA SER A 123 6.43 -2.14 14.33
C SER A 123 5.97 -0.98 15.20
N ARG A 124 6.19 0.26 14.74
CA ARG A 124 5.76 1.51 15.42
C ARG A 124 4.32 1.96 15.09
N SER A 125 3.56 1.24 14.26
CA SER A 125 2.26 1.74 13.75
C SER A 125 1.23 1.94 14.86
N GLU A 126 1.26 1.11 15.90
CA GLU A 126 0.36 1.24 17.04
C GLU A 126 0.72 2.45 17.91
N LYS A 127 2.01 2.67 18.19
CA LYS A 127 2.49 3.88 18.87
C LYS A 127 2.12 5.14 18.08
N PHE A 128 2.30 5.11 16.76
CA PHE A 128 1.90 6.21 15.88
C PHE A 128 0.39 6.48 15.97
N ARG A 129 -0.45 5.44 15.89
CA ARG A 129 -1.90 5.56 16.05
C ARG A 129 -2.26 6.21 17.39
N GLN A 130 -1.63 5.78 18.47
CA GLN A 130 -1.87 6.32 19.81
C GLN A 130 -1.54 7.81 19.89
N ILE A 131 -0.39 8.22 19.37
CA ILE A 131 0.02 9.64 19.31
C ILE A 131 -0.97 10.44 18.46
N LEU A 132 -1.29 9.95 17.26
CA LEU A 132 -2.22 10.62 16.34
C LEU A 132 -3.60 10.82 16.98
N CYS A 133 -4.16 9.77 17.60
CA CYS A 133 -5.45 9.88 18.26
C CYS A 133 -5.39 10.78 19.50
N ARG A 134 -4.31 10.73 20.29
CA ARG A 134 -4.12 11.56 21.50
C ARG A 134 -4.06 13.06 21.15
N HIS A 135 -3.34 13.40 20.09
CA HIS A 135 -3.10 14.79 19.69
C HIS A 135 -4.01 15.27 18.56
N TRP A 136 -5.08 14.52 18.23
CA TRP A 136 -6.00 14.89 17.15
C TRP A 136 -6.70 16.23 17.39
N HIS A 137 -6.89 16.61 18.66
CA HIS A 137 -7.46 17.91 19.03
C HIS A 137 -6.69 19.09 18.43
N LEU A 138 -5.36 19.01 18.29
CA LEU A 138 -4.55 20.08 17.69
C LEU A 138 -5.00 20.42 16.26
N LEU A 139 -5.36 19.40 15.46
CA LEU A 139 -5.86 19.60 14.10
C LEU A 139 -7.31 20.10 14.10
N LYS A 140 -8.13 19.57 15.01
CA LYS A 140 -9.52 19.99 15.18
C LYS A 140 -9.62 21.47 15.58
N ASP A 141 -8.77 21.91 16.50
CA ASP A 141 -8.78 23.25 17.08
C ASP A 141 -8.12 24.28 16.13
N ALA A 142 -7.06 23.89 15.41
CA ALA A 142 -6.42 24.75 14.42
C ALA A 142 -7.29 24.97 13.16
N TYR A 143 -8.14 23.99 12.81
CA TYR A 143 -8.96 24.03 11.59
C TYR A 143 -10.44 23.69 11.88
N PRO A 144 -11.15 24.55 12.64
CA PRO A 144 -12.53 24.27 13.08
C PRO A 144 -13.54 24.23 11.93
N THR A 145 -13.21 24.84 10.79
CA THR A 145 -14.03 24.85 9.58
C THR A 145 -13.96 23.54 8.78
N VAL A 146 -12.94 22.70 9.03
CA VAL A 146 -12.75 21.42 8.32
C VAL A 146 -13.57 20.32 9.00
N THR A 147 -14.71 19.98 8.39
CA THR A 147 -15.68 19.02 8.97
C THR A 147 -15.12 17.61 9.16
N GLU A 148 -14.13 17.23 8.37
CA GLU A 148 -13.46 15.94 8.38
C GLU A 148 -12.63 15.72 9.65
N PHE A 149 -12.25 16.79 10.36
CA PHE A 149 -11.46 16.71 11.58
C PHE A 149 -12.31 16.56 12.85
N LYS A 150 -13.64 16.47 12.72
CA LYS A 150 -14.56 16.21 13.85
C LYS A 150 -14.21 14.93 14.62
N GLN A 151 -13.72 13.90 13.92
CA GLN A 151 -13.35 12.62 14.51
C GLN A 151 -11.90 12.24 14.13
N PRO A 152 -11.16 11.53 15.00
CA PRO A 152 -9.84 11.02 14.66
C PRO A 152 -9.92 10.05 13.48
N PRO A 153 -8.92 10.00 12.59
CA PRO A 153 -9.02 9.24 11.36
C PRO A 153 -9.04 7.73 11.62
N MET A 154 -9.62 6.97 10.70
CA MET A 154 -9.45 5.53 10.63
C MET A 154 -8.05 5.19 10.09
N MET A 155 -7.34 4.33 10.80
CA MET A 155 -6.07 3.80 10.30
C MET A 155 -6.32 2.70 9.28
N SER A 156 -5.84 2.91 8.07
CA SER A 156 -5.77 1.89 7.02
C SER A 156 -4.32 1.65 6.62
N PHE A 157 -4.00 0.39 6.34
CA PHE A 157 -2.65 0.00 5.98
C PHE A 157 -2.62 -0.59 4.58
N LYS A 158 -1.82 0.01 3.70
CA LYS A 158 -1.51 -0.56 2.38
C LYS A 158 -0.32 -1.51 2.47
N LYS A 159 -0.28 -2.48 1.56
CA LYS A 159 0.85 -3.40 1.42
C LYS A 159 2.13 -2.59 1.18
N GLY A 160 3.16 -2.88 1.97
CA GLY A 160 4.51 -2.34 1.73
C GLY A 160 5.05 -2.83 0.38
N SER A 161 5.98 -2.09 -0.20
CA SER A 161 6.71 -2.59 -1.37
C SER A 161 7.49 -3.85 -0.99
N THR A 162 7.21 -4.95 -1.67
CA THR A 162 8.04 -6.16 -1.63
C THR A 162 9.44 -5.84 -2.14
N ILE A 163 10.44 -6.62 -1.70
CA ILE A 163 11.86 -6.48 -2.07
C ILE A 163 12.10 -6.59 -3.59
N GLY A 164 11.14 -7.10 -4.36
CA GLY A 164 11.18 -7.06 -5.82
C GLY A 164 11.37 -5.63 -6.33
N ARG A 165 12.51 -5.39 -7.01
CA ARG A 165 12.90 -4.13 -7.67
C ARG A 165 11.67 -3.42 -8.23
N ARG A 166 11.33 -2.26 -7.68
CA ARG A 166 10.41 -1.33 -8.36
C ARG A 166 11.09 -0.93 -9.67
N SER A 167 10.65 -1.49 -10.78
CA SER A 167 11.08 -1.10 -12.12
C SER A 167 10.23 0.07 -12.61
N TYR A 168 10.86 1.14 -13.06
CA TYR A 168 10.19 2.27 -13.69
C TYR A 168 10.53 2.27 -15.18
N ASN A 169 9.51 2.06 -16.02
CA ASN A 169 9.68 2.17 -17.45
C ASN A 169 9.61 3.65 -17.85
N ILE A 170 10.74 4.17 -18.31
CA ILE A 170 10.82 5.50 -18.90
C ILE A 170 10.16 5.42 -20.28
N ARG A 171 9.03 6.11 -20.46
CA ARG A 171 8.28 6.12 -21.71
C ARG A 171 8.68 7.35 -22.52
N GLY A 172 8.90 7.18 -23.82
CA GLY A 172 9.23 8.26 -24.75
C GLY A 172 10.72 8.36 -25.06
N HIS A 173 11.02 9.02 -26.18
CA HIS A 173 12.38 9.34 -26.61
C HIS A 173 12.69 10.79 -26.26
N TYR A 174 13.81 11.02 -25.57
CA TYR A 174 14.21 12.34 -25.11
C TYR A 174 15.58 12.69 -25.68
N SER A 175 15.68 13.83 -26.33
CA SER A 175 16.93 14.37 -26.88
C SER A 175 17.47 15.50 -26.01
N CYS A 176 18.69 15.94 -26.29
CA CYS A 176 19.33 17.09 -25.65
C CYS A 176 18.51 18.40 -25.72
N ASP A 177 17.59 18.51 -26.69
CA ASP A 177 16.72 19.67 -26.89
C ASP A 177 15.39 19.60 -26.13
N THR A 178 15.10 18.49 -25.46
CA THR A 178 13.84 18.35 -24.70
C THR A 178 13.87 19.29 -23.48
N ASN A 179 12.73 19.94 -23.20
CA ASN A 179 12.53 20.85 -22.08
C ASN A 179 11.31 20.42 -21.23
N TYR A 180 11.07 21.08 -20.08
CA TYR A 180 10.01 20.71 -19.12
C TYR A 180 10.08 19.23 -18.70
N VAL A 181 11.24 18.84 -18.20
CA VAL A 181 11.50 17.46 -17.77
C VAL A 181 11.89 17.40 -16.31
N VAL A 182 11.51 16.29 -15.68
CA VAL A 182 12.10 15.81 -14.43
C VAL A 182 13.21 14.82 -14.79
N TYR A 183 14.39 15.05 -14.26
CA TYR A 183 15.59 14.25 -14.50
C TYR A 183 16.19 13.75 -13.18
N MET A 184 17.13 12.83 -13.33
CA MET A 184 17.95 12.25 -12.28
C MET A 184 19.43 12.36 -12.62
N LEU A 185 20.24 12.76 -11.66
CA LEU A 185 21.68 12.56 -11.67
C LEU A 185 22.00 11.36 -10.78
N VAL A 186 22.80 10.43 -11.29
CA VAL A 186 23.26 9.25 -10.55
C VAL A 186 24.75 9.38 -10.32
N CYS A 187 25.14 9.37 -9.05
CA CYS A 187 26.53 9.30 -8.60
C CYS A 187 27.08 7.86 -8.70
N PRO A 188 28.39 7.66 -8.90
CA PRO A 188 29.03 6.35 -8.78
C PRO A 188 28.79 5.65 -7.43
N CYS A 189 28.60 6.45 -6.38
CA CYS A 189 28.21 6.03 -5.04
C CYS A 189 26.76 5.52 -4.91
N ASN A 190 26.01 5.41 -6.02
CA ASN A 190 24.60 5.04 -6.10
C ASN A 190 23.62 5.99 -5.40
N LEU A 191 24.06 7.16 -4.94
CA LEU A 191 23.17 8.23 -4.52
C LEU A 191 22.61 8.95 -5.75
N ILE A 192 21.36 9.39 -5.62
CA ILE A 192 20.62 10.03 -6.70
C ILE A 192 20.18 11.43 -6.29
N TYR A 193 20.22 12.36 -7.25
CA TYR A 193 19.60 13.67 -7.17
C TYR A 193 18.46 13.73 -8.19
N ILE A 194 17.29 14.18 -7.77
CA ILE A 194 16.15 14.45 -8.65
C ILE A 194 16.03 15.96 -8.79
N GLY A 195 15.81 16.42 -10.02
CA GLY A 195 15.54 17.82 -10.27
C GLY A 195 14.64 18.01 -11.47
N GLU A 196 14.15 19.23 -11.63
CA GLU A 196 13.34 19.67 -12.74
C GLU A 196 14.07 20.72 -13.59
N THR A 197 13.65 20.86 -14.84
CA THR A 197 14.13 21.93 -15.72
C THR A 197 13.07 22.34 -16.72
N ILE A 198 12.89 23.65 -16.88
CA ILE A 198 12.16 24.26 -18.00
C ILE A 198 13.09 24.53 -19.20
N GLN A 199 14.40 24.52 -19.00
CA GLN A 199 15.41 24.71 -20.04
C GLN A 199 15.66 23.40 -20.78
N LYS A 200 16.37 23.46 -21.91
CA LYS A 200 16.83 22.25 -22.61
C LYS A 200 17.72 21.41 -21.70
N ILE A 201 17.64 20.09 -21.83
CA ILE A 201 18.43 19.13 -21.05
C ILE A 201 19.93 19.42 -21.13
N ARG A 202 20.45 19.72 -22.33
CA ARG A 202 21.87 20.02 -22.52
C ARG A 202 22.32 21.17 -21.64
N ASP A 203 21.57 22.26 -21.64
CA ASP A 203 21.92 23.48 -20.92
C ASP A 203 21.87 23.24 -19.41
N ARG A 204 20.86 22.49 -18.95
CA ARG A 204 20.76 22.09 -17.54
C ARG A 204 21.91 21.18 -17.11
N PHE A 205 22.30 20.22 -17.93
CA PHE A 205 23.41 19.32 -17.62
C PHE A 205 24.73 20.09 -17.59
N SER A 206 24.97 21.01 -18.52
CA SER A 206 26.13 21.89 -18.52
C SER A 206 26.22 22.76 -17.26
N GLN A 207 25.09 23.28 -16.76
CA GLN A 207 25.05 24.01 -15.49
C GLN A 207 25.50 23.15 -14.31
N HIS A 208 24.98 21.92 -14.20
CA HIS A 208 25.42 20.98 -13.17
C HIS A 208 26.92 20.71 -13.27
N ARG A 209 27.43 20.42 -14.48
CA ARG A 209 28.87 20.20 -14.70
C ARG A 209 29.71 21.41 -14.26
N SER A 210 29.30 22.62 -14.65
CA SER A 210 29.96 23.85 -14.25
C SER A 210 29.99 24.04 -12.73
N THR A 211 28.88 23.79 -12.04
CA THR A 211 28.82 23.94 -10.57
C THR A 211 29.69 22.94 -9.82
N VAL A 212 29.86 21.72 -10.36
CA VAL A 212 30.79 20.71 -9.83
C VAL A 212 32.25 21.14 -10.07
N ASN A 213 32.58 21.56 -11.30
CA ASN A 213 33.94 21.94 -11.67
C ASN A 213 34.42 23.21 -10.94
N THR A 214 33.51 24.15 -10.67
CA THR A 214 33.77 25.36 -9.88
C THR A 214 33.76 25.10 -8.37
N LYS A 215 33.54 23.85 -7.93
CA LYS A 215 33.53 23.42 -6.53
C LYS A 215 32.54 24.20 -5.65
N ASN A 216 31.39 24.55 -6.21
CA ASN A 216 30.34 25.28 -5.49
C ASN A 216 29.69 24.41 -4.39
N SER A 217 30.13 24.57 -3.14
CA SER A 217 29.65 23.82 -1.98
C SER A 217 28.24 24.18 -1.50
N ILE A 218 27.61 25.22 -2.07
CA ILE A 218 26.24 25.62 -1.72
C ILE A 218 25.25 24.60 -2.26
N LEU A 219 25.47 24.08 -3.47
CA LEU A 219 24.53 23.16 -4.13
C LEU A 219 24.79 21.70 -3.69
N PRO A 220 23.73 20.89 -3.49
CA PRO A 220 23.86 19.55 -2.93
C PRO A 220 24.75 18.61 -3.75
N VAL A 221 24.56 18.60 -5.08
CA VAL A 221 25.31 17.72 -5.98
C VAL A 221 26.80 18.08 -5.99
N SER A 222 27.12 19.37 -6.13
CA SER A 222 28.51 19.84 -6.14
C SER A 222 29.19 19.67 -4.79
N LYS A 223 28.51 20.00 -3.68
CA LYS A 223 28.99 19.70 -2.32
C LYS A 223 29.35 18.23 -2.15
N HIS A 224 28.45 17.34 -2.56
CA HIS A 224 28.68 15.90 -2.47
C HIS A 224 29.87 15.44 -3.32
N CYS A 225 29.96 15.92 -4.56
CA CYS A 225 31.08 15.59 -5.44
C CYS A 225 32.42 16.05 -4.84
N LEU A 226 32.46 17.25 -4.25
CA LEU A 226 33.63 17.77 -3.55
C LEU A 226 34.01 16.90 -2.34
N GLU A 227 33.04 16.53 -1.50
CA GLU A 227 33.26 15.71 -0.30
C GLU A 227 33.71 14.28 -0.60
N LYS A 228 33.26 13.70 -1.72
CA LYS A 228 33.59 12.33 -2.14
C LYS A 228 34.70 12.24 -3.18
N GLY A 229 35.21 13.38 -3.66
CA GLY A 229 36.22 13.42 -4.72
C GLY A 229 35.71 12.92 -6.08
N HIS A 230 34.42 13.11 -6.36
CA HIS A 230 33.83 12.79 -7.67
C HIS A 230 33.90 14.00 -8.61
N SER A 231 34.03 13.74 -9.90
CA SER A 231 34.03 14.74 -10.95
C SER A 231 32.65 14.88 -11.60
N ALA A 232 32.48 15.92 -12.42
CA ALA A 232 31.26 16.11 -13.20
C ALA A 232 31.04 14.99 -14.24
N ASP A 233 32.11 14.36 -14.72
CA ASP A 233 32.07 13.28 -15.71
C ASP A 233 31.61 11.95 -15.13
N ASP A 234 31.74 11.79 -13.82
CA ASP A 234 31.27 10.60 -13.11
C ASP A 234 29.74 10.54 -12.98
N LEU A 235 29.06 11.68 -13.14
CA LEU A 235 27.62 11.80 -12.97
C LEU A 235 26.86 11.36 -14.23
N LYS A 236 25.93 10.41 -14.05
CA LYS A 236 25.03 9.97 -15.14
C LYS A 236 23.73 10.75 -15.10
N PHE A 237 23.44 11.50 -16.15
CA PHE A 237 22.17 12.19 -16.35
C PHE A 237 21.13 11.29 -17.01
N ARG A 238 19.91 11.25 -16.47
CA ARG A 238 18.78 10.49 -17.04
C ARG A 238 17.48 11.27 -16.93
N VAL A 239 16.72 11.35 -18.01
CA VAL A 239 15.34 11.87 -17.95
C VAL A 239 14.43 10.80 -17.37
N ILE A 240 13.61 11.17 -16.38
CA ILE A 240 12.62 10.27 -15.79
C ILE A 240 11.25 10.49 -16.43
N GLN A 241 10.86 11.76 -16.58
CA GLN A 241 9.52 12.12 -17.06
C GLN A 241 9.53 13.47 -17.75
N HIS A 242 8.98 13.53 -18.97
CA HIS A 242 8.59 14.78 -19.63
C HIS A 242 7.18 15.20 -19.21
N VAL A 243 6.99 16.49 -18.97
CA VAL A 243 5.70 17.08 -18.63
C VAL A 243 5.16 17.82 -19.86
N PRO A 244 4.24 17.22 -20.64
CA PRO A 244 3.68 17.85 -21.82
C PRO A 244 2.82 19.05 -21.45
N GLN A 245 2.56 19.92 -22.43
CA GLN A 245 1.67 21.05 -22.23
C GLN A 245 0.23 20.58 -21.92
N PRO A 246 -0.43 21.12 -20.89
CA PRO A 246 -1.81 20.75 -20.55
C PRO A 246 -2.79 21.08 -21.68
N ARG A 247 -3.62 20.11 -22.08
CA ARG A 247 -4.59 20.30 -23.18
C ARG A 247 -5.78 21.21 -22.82
N ARG A 248 -6.13 21.31 -21.54
CA ARG A 248 -7.33 22.02 -21.05
C ARG A 248 -6.97 23.26 -20.20
N GLY A 249 -5.80 23.83 -20.42
CA GLY A 249 -5.24 24.86 -19.55
C GLY A 249 -4.69 24.29 -18.23
N GLY A 250 -4.11 25.17 -17.41
CA GLY A 250 -3.44 24.84 -16.16
C GLY A 250 -1.96 25.22 -16.16
N ASP A 251 -1.41 25.42 -14.97
CA ASP A 251 -0.01 25.81 -14.80
C ASP A 251 0.95 24.61 -15.00
N ARG A 252 1.63 24.59 -16.16
CA ARG A 252 2.61 23.56 -16.51
C ARG A 252 3.82 23.57 -15.57
N ILE A 253 4.21 24.72 -15.03
CA ILE A 253 5.33 24.83 -14.07
C ILE A 253 4.90 24.21 -12.75
N MET A 254 3.71 24.52 -12.26
CA MET A 254 3.18 23.88 -11.05
C MET A 254 3.08 22.35 -11.21
N LEU A 255 2.66 21.87 -12.38
CA LEU A 255 2.64 20.44 -12.68
C LEU A 255 4.05 19.83 -12.70
N LEU A 256 5.03 20.53 -13.26
CA LEU A 256 6.43 20.11 -13.27
C LEU A 256 6.99 19.99 -11.84
N LYS A 257 6.78 21.02 -11.01
CA LYS A 257 7.20 21.02 -9.59
C LYS A 257 6.54 19.89 -8.80
N ARG A 258 5.22 19.69 -8.94
CA ARG A 258 4.51 18.57 -8.30
C ARG A 258 5.07 17.22 -8.75
N THR A 259 5.41 17.08 -10.03
CA THR A 259 5.98 15.85 -10.59
C THR A 259 7.37 15.57 -10.00
N GLU A 260 8.21 16.59 -9.85
CA GLU A 260 9.52 16.48 -9.20
C GLU A 260 9.40 15.97 -7.76
N VAL A 261 8.55 16.60 -6.95
CA VAL A 261 8.33 16.18 -5.55
C VAL A 261 7.84 14.75 -5.45
N GLN A 262 6.93 14.34 -6.34
CA GLN A 262 6.48 12.95 -6.40
C GLN A 262 7.64 11.99 -6.68
N TRP A 263 8.58 12.34 -7.56
CA TRP A 263 9.77 11.52 -7.86
C TRP A 263 10.78 11.50 -6.73
N ILE A 264 11.05 12.65 -6.07
CA ILE A 264 11.92 12.72 -4.89
C ILE A 264 11.42 11.76 -3.80
N HIS A 265 10.12 11.83 -3.47
CA HIS A 265 9.52 10.96 -2.48
C HIS A 265 9.51 9.49 -2.93
N ARG A 266 9.20 9.23 -4.21
CA ARG A 266 9.08 7.87 -4.76
C ARG A 266 10.42 7.13 -4.80
N LEU A 267 11.50 7.83 -5.15
CA LEU A 267 12.85 7.27 -5.25
C LEU A 267 13.68 7.46 -3.98
N LYS A 268 13.14 8.13 -2.96
CA LYS A 268 13.80 8.40 -1.68
C LYS A 268 15.13 9.13 -1.84
N SER A 269 15.17 10.14 -2.71
CA SER A 269 16.39 10.87 -3.02
C SER A 269 16.78 11.94 -1.98
N LEU A 270 16.05 12.03 -0.87
CA LEU A 270 16.41 12.92 0.25
C LEU A 270 17.64 12.42 1.01
N SER A 271 18.49 13.35 1.42
CA SER A 271 19.60 13.11 2.35
C SER A 271 19.08 12.46 3.65
N PRO A 272 19.77 11.44 4.20
CA PRO A 272 21.09 10.92 3.81
C PRO A 272 21.08 9.83 2.72
N ASN A 273 19.91 9.35 2.29
CA ASN A 273 19.79 8.23 1.33
C ASN A 273 19.86 8.68 -0.14
N GLY A 274 19.91 9.98 -0.39
CA GLY A 274 20.13 10.59 -1.69
C GLY A 274 20.69 12.00 -1.55
N LEU A 275 20.68 12.77 -2.64
CA LEU A 275 21.34 14.07 -2.73
C LEU A 275 20.40 15.27 -2.57
N ASN A 276 19.08 15.11 -2.68
CA ASN A 276 18.14 16.21 -2.43
C ASN A 276 18.19 16.60 -0.94
N ARG A 277 18.22 17.91 -0.63
CA ARG A 277 18.19 18.40 0.76
C ARG A 277 16.77 18.40 1.32
N ASP A 278 15.85 18.95 0.56
CA ASP A 278 14.45 19.17 0.89
C ASP A 278 13.61 19.20 -0.40
N PHE A 279 12.31 19.40 -0.23
CA PHE A 279 11.37 19.72 -1.29
C PHE A 279 10.16 20.47 -0.72
N ASP A 280 9.46 21.23 -1.56
CA ASP A 280 8.34 22.06 -1.13
C ASP A 280 7.02 21.27 -1.09
N LEU A 281 6.45 21.13 0.11
CA LEU A 281 5.15 20.47 0.33
C LEU A 281 3.96 21.42 0.13
N TYR A 282 4.15 22.74 0.13
CA TYR A 282 3.06 23.70 -0.11
C TYR A 282 2.44 23.54 -1.48
N LEU A 283 3.14 22.91 -2.42
CA LEU A 283 2.62 22.57 -3.75
C LEU A 283 1.36 21.67 -3.73
N PHE A 284 1.06 21.01 -2.61
CA PHE A 284 -0.06 20.07 -2.46
C PHE A 284 -1.18 20.56 -1.54
N ILE A 285 -1.05 21.76 -0.97
CA ILE A 285 -2.08 22.46 -0.20
C ILE A 285 -2.83 23.37 -1.17
#